data_AF-A0A936KXM8-F1
#
_entry.id   AF-A0A936KXM8-F1
#
_cell.length_a   1.000
_cell.length_b   1.000
_cell.length_c   1.000
_cell.angle_alpha   90.00
_cell.angle_beta   90.00
_cell.angle_gamma   90.00
#
_symmetry.space_group_name_H-M   'P 1'
#
loop_
_entity.id
_entity.type
_entity.pdbx_description
1 polymer ?
#
loop_
_entity_poly.entity_id
_entity_poly.type
_entity_poly.pdbx_seq_one_letter_code
_entity_poly.pdbx_strand_id
1 'polypeptide(L)'
;MLRQLPLVLRDLPVGLAQPTISASVAIDIPQQIYWYKTQPTTPVPADSHFAIANQFLAADQFSAIGDYTFYAMHKANGCWSEPATGTYSVLPLPEAPVVELKASCSNDAMLPLILTQSNSGVEWKKDSTLAQTLGNLASFTPTASVLATDTSTTFFVRYNNGSCWSPYGTAQYVYIEQPLAPQVSTKAICLGDDNIEPLVAGSLNTTWFDAQDNTLGTGRTLDLNTYPFGKQRYIHIQIE
;
A
#
# COMPACT_ATOMS: atom_id res chain seq x y z
N MET A 1 -30.49 7.78 32.32
CA MET A 1 -29.19 7.09 32.21
C MET A 1 -28.71 7.21 30.78
N LEU A 2 -27.89 8.22 30.47
CA LEU A 2 -27.27 8.35 29.15
C LEU A 2 -25.83 7.86 29.26
N ARG A 3 -25.56 6.69 28.68
CA ARG A 3 -24.22 6.14 28.48
C ARG A 3 -23.51 7.02 27.44
N GLN A 4 -22.46 7.73 27.85
CA GLN A 4 -21.50 8.29 26.91
C GLN A 4 -20.57 7.16 26.43
N LEU A 5 -20.60 6.87 25.14
CA LEU A 5 -19.61 6.02 24.48
C LEU A 5 -18.33 6.84 24.25
N PRO A 6 -17.13 6.29 24.48
CA PRO A 6 -15.89 6.94 24.10
C PRO A 6 -15.74 6.90 22.57
N LEU A 7 -15.58 8.08 21.96
CA LEU A 7 -15.30 8.24 20.52
C LEU A 7 -13.78 8.21 20.31
N VAL A 8 -13.29 7.20 19.58
CA VAL A 8 -11.87 7.10 19.19
C VAL A 8 -11.67 7.89 17.90
N LEU A 9 -10.77 8.88 17.91
CA LEU A 9 -10.39 9.62 16.70
C LEU A 9 -9.65 8.66 15.75
N ARG A 10 -10.30 8.34 14.62
CA ARG A 10 -9.62 7.81 13.43
C ARG A 10 -9.30 8.97 12.52
N ASP A 11 -8.21 8.88 11.78
CA ASP A 11 -7.99 9.71 10.59
C ASP A 11 -9.22 9.59 9.68
N LEU A 12 -10.04 10.64 9.66
CA LEU A 12 -11.22 10.68 8.82
C LEU A 12 -10.76 11.10 7.41
N PRO A 13 -10.97 10.26 6.39
CA PRO A 13 -10.77 10.69 5.01
C PRO A 13 -11.67 11.88 4.69
N VAL A 14 -11.22 12.74 3.77
CA VAL A 14 -11.94 13.93 3.29
C VAL A 14 -13.36 13.52 2.88
N GLY A 15 -14.38 13.99 3.62
CA GLY A 15 -15.80 13.74 3.32
C GLY A 15 -16.65 13.14 4.45
N LEU A 16 -16.08 12.77 5.60
CA LEU A 16 -16.85 12.39 6.80
C LEU A 16 -16.86 13.51 7.85
N ALA A 17 -17.96 13.62 8.60
CA ALA A 17 -18.17 14.65 9.62
C ALA A 17 -17.06 14.61 10.68
N GLN A 18 -16.42 15.75 10.92
CA GLN A 18 -15.41 15.92 11.96
C GLN A 18 -15.96 15.57 13.35
N PRO A 19 -15.12 15.07 14.28
CA PRO A 19 -15.58 14.72 15.62
C PRO A 19 -16.05 15.99 16.36
N THR A 20 -17.33 16.00 16.74
CA THR A 20 -17.90 17.03 17.61
C THR A 20 -18.00 16.51 19.04
N ILE A 21 -17.74 17.38 20.01
CA ILE A 21 -18.19 17.16 21.39
C ILE A 21 -19.54 17.83 21.52
N SER A 22 -20.53 17.09 22.02
CA SER A 22 -21.86 17.62 22.28
C SER A 22 -22.20 17.46 23.76
N ALA A 23 -22.86 18.47 24.31
CA ALA A 23 -23.52 18.39 25.59
C ALA A 23 -24.98 18.81 25.40
N SER A 24 -25.88 18.24 26.19
CA SER A 24 -27.28 18.57 26.17
C SER A 24 -27.80 18.67 27.59
N VAL A 25 -28.78 19.55 27.79
CA VAL A 25 -29.52 19.67 29.04
C VAL A 25 -30.80 18.84 28.88
N ALA A 26 -31.22 18.14 29.94
CA ALA A 26 -32.39 17.24 29.90
C ALA A 26 -33.75 17.96 29.74
N ILE A 27 -33.75 19.28 29.49
CA ILE A 27 -34.92 20.14 29.47
C ILE A 27 -34.86 21.01 28.22
N ASP A 28 -35.98 21.10 27.50
CA ASP A 28 -36.14 21.68 26.16
C ASP A 28 -36.18 23.23 26.14
N ILE A 29 -35.32 23.86 26.94
CA ILE A 29 -35.19 25.32 27.03
C ILE A 29 -33.84 25.68 26.39
N PRO A 30 -33.74 26.73 25.55
CA PRO A 30 -32.46 27.16 24.99
C PRO A 30 -31.54 27.66 26.11
N GLN A 31 -30.73 26.77 26.66
CA GLN A 31 -29.71 27.10 27.65
C GLN A 31 -28.34 27.10 26.98
N GLN A 32 -27.56 28.14 27.27
CA GLN A 32 -26.20 28.25 26.77
C GLN A 32 -25.30 27.28 27.54
N ILE A 33 -24.59 26.42 26.80
CA ILE A 33 -23.56 25.54 27.34
C ILE A 33 -22.21 26.22 27.20
N TYR A 34 -21.50 26.31 28.32
CA TYR A 34 -20.18 26.90 28.44
C TYR A 34 -19.15 25.78 28.59
N TRP A 35 -18.10 25.82 27.77
CA TRP A 35 -17.05 24.80 27.73
C TRP A 35 -15.73 25.31 28.30
N TYR A 36 -15.06 24.47 29.08
CA TYR A 36 -13.82 24.77 29.78
C TYR A 36 -12.77 23.67 29.58
N LYS A 37 -11.48 24.04 29.54
CA LYS A 37 -10.33 23.11 29.44
C LYS A 37 -9.81 22.64 30.80
N THR A 38 -10.16 23.36 31.86
CA THR A 38 -9.83 23.04 33.24
C THR A 38 -11.12 22.97 34.05
N GLN A 39 -11.13 22.14 35.10
CA GLN A 39 -12.29 22.03 35.96
C GLN A 39 -12.61 23.40 36.59
N PRO A 40 -13.81 23.95 36.36
CA PRO A 40 -14.19 25.23 36.94
C PRO A 40 -14.31 25.13 38.46
N THR A 41 -13.72 26.08 39.18
CA THR A 41 -13.86 26.22 40.64
C THR A 41 -15.08 27.06 40.99
N THR A 42 -15.63 26.93 42.20
CA THR A 42 -16.69 27.81 42.70
C THR A 42 -16.08 29.01 43.45
N PRO A 43 -16.47 30.26 43.15
CA PRO A 43 -17.41 30.69 42.10
C PRO A 43 -16.82 30.57 40.68
N VAL A 44 -17.65 30.18 39.70
CA VAL A 44 -17.24 29.95 38.31
C VAL A 44 -16.86 31.28 37.65
N PRO A 45 -15.59 31.47 37.22
CA PRO A 45 -15.17 32.67 36.51
C PRO A 45 -15.87 32.73 35.14
N ALA A 46 -16.59 33.82 34.87
CA ALA A 46 -17.35 33.96 33.63
C ALA A 46 -16.43 33.99 32.38
N ASP A 47 -15.16 34.38 32.50
CA ASP A 47 -14.25 34.59 31.37
C ASP A 47 -13.33 33.39 31.06
N SER A 48 -13.43 32.28 31.81
CA SER A 48 -12.54 31.11 31.63
C SER A 48 -13.04 30.07 30.62
N HIS A 49 -14.23 30.28 30.04
CA HIS A 49 -14.76 29.41 29.00
C HIS A 49 -14.12 29.73 27.64
N PHE A 50 -13.94 28.71 26.80
CA PHE A 50 -13.37 28.90 25.45
C PHE A 50 -14.43 28.80 24.34
N ALA A 51 -15.61 28.26 24.64
CA ALA A 51 -16.70 28.14 23.67
C ALA A 51 -18.08 28.20 24.36
N ILE A 52 -19.07 28.74 23.64
CA ILE A 52 -20.48 28.73 24.01
C ILE A 52 -21.28 28.11 22.87
N ALA A 53 -21.65 26.83 23.00
CA ALA A 53 -22.44 26.10 22.01
C ALA A 53 -22.89 24.74 22.56
N ASN A 54 -23.96 24.17 22.01
CA ASN A 54 -24.37 22.81 22.33
C ASN A 54 -23.35 21.76 21.86
N GLN A 55 -22.58 22.12 20.83
CA GLN A 55 -21.49 21.31 20.33
C GLN A 55 -20.36 22.19 19.81
N PHE A 56 -19.13 21.68 19.84
CA PHE A 56 -17.99 22.30 19.17
C PHE A 56 -17.13 21.25 18.47
N LEU A 57 -16.39 21.69 17.45
CA LEU A 57 -15.44 20.86 16.72
C LEU A 57 -14.20 20.65 17.59
N ALA A 58 -13.97 19.40 18.00
CA ALA A 58 -12.89 19.07 18.92
C ALA A 58 -11.50 19.14 18.26
N ALA A 59 -11.46 18.97 16.93
CA ALA A 59 -10.22 18.86 16.15
C ALA A 59 -9.27 20.05 16.35
N ASP A 60 -9.80 21.28 16.38
CA ASP A 60 -8.99 22.50 16.54
C ASP A 60 -8.44 22.68 17.97
N GLN A 61 -8.84 21.82 18.92
CA GLN A 61 -8.43 21.91 20.32
C GLN A 61 -7.28 20.97 20.70
N PHE A 62 -6.84 20.11 19.78
CA PHE A 62 -5.77 19.15 20.02
C PHE A 62 -4.46 19.63 19.40
N SER A 63 -3.39 19.71 20.20
CA SER A 63 -2.07 20.17 19.74
C SER A 63 -0.98 19.09 19.78
N ALA A 64 -1.25 17.96 20.42
CA ALA A 64 -0.34 16.83 20.56
C ALA A 64 -1.08 15.51 20.86
N ILE A 65 -0.36 14.39 20.79
CA ILE A 65 -0.82 13.08 21.28
C ILE A 65 -1.08 13.17 22.80
N GLY A 66 -2.17 12.56 23.26
CA GLY A 66 -2.52 12.52 24.68
C GLY A 66 -4.02 12.57 24.94
N ASP A 67 -4.38 12.57 26.22
CA ASP A 67 -5.76 12.66 26.68
C ASP A 67 -6.12 14.10 27.01
N TYR A 68 -7.28 14.54 26.52
CA TYR A 68 -7.83 15.88 26.67
C TYR A 68 -9.17 15.81 27.37
N THR A 69 -9.27 16.51 28.50
CA THR A 69 -10.48 16.57 29.29
C THR A 69 -11.15 17.93 29.13
N PHE A 70 -12.44 17.90 28.82
CA PHE A 70 -13.28 19.09 28.70
C PHE A 70 -14.40 19.03 29.73
N TYR A 71 -14.79 20.21 30.18
CA TYR A 71 -15.86 20.38 31.16
C TYR A 71 -16.96 21.25 30.55
N ALA A 72 -18.20 20.84 30.73
CA ALA A 72 -19.38 21.57 30.27
C ALA A 72 -20.23 21.99 31.47
N MET A 73 -20.68 23.24 31.47
CA MET A 73 -21.61 23.77 32.45
C MET A 73 -22.70 24.55 31.74
N HIS A 74 -23.90 24.61 32.32
CA HIS A 74 -24.95 25.53 31.87
C HIS A 74 -25.34 26.47 32.99
N LYS A 75 -25.93 27.61 32.60
CA LYS A 75 -26.45 28.60 33.54
C LYS A 75 -27.97 28.72 33.37
N ALA A 76 -28.70 28.49 34.46
CA ALA A 76 -30.16 28.62 34.49
C ALA A 76 -30.57 29.45 35.70
N ASN A 77 -31.44 30.45 35.49
CA ASN A 77 -31.97 31.32 36.56
C ASN A 77 -30.88 31.94 37.47
N GLY A 78 -29.70 32.23 36.93
CA GLY A 78 -28.57 32.81 37.68
C GLY A 78 -27.67 31.78 38.37
N CYS A 79 -28.06 30.51 38.43
CA CYS A 79 -27.28 29.42 39.03
C CYS A 79 -26.54 28.61 37.97
N TRP A 80 -25.33 28.17 38.32
CA TRP A 80 -24.53 27.25 37.51
C TRP A 80 -24.85 25.79 37.86
N SER A 81 -24.81 24.91 36.86
CA SER A 81 -24.88 23.47 37.07
C SER A 81 -23.59 22.91 37.68
N GLU A 82 -23.61 21.65 38.13
CA GLU A 82 -22.37 20.88 38.31
C GLU A 82 -21.65 20.69 36.94
N PRO A 83 -20.31 20.61 36.92
CA PRO A 83 -19.56 20.37 35.70
C PRO A 83 -19.74 18.93 35.22
N ALA A 84 -20.15 18.77 33.96
CA ALA A 84 -20.10 17.50 33.26
C ALA A 84 -18.74 17.34 32.57
N THR A 85 -18.20 16.12 32.54
CA THR A 85 -16.86 15.84 32.00
C THR A 85 -16.94 15.02 30.72
N GLY A 86 -16.12 15.35 29.73
CA GLY A 86 -15.90 14.54 28.53
C GLY A 86 -14.40 14.44 28.22
N THR A 87 -13.96 13.28 27.75
CA THR A 87 -12.54 13.01 27.46
C THR A 87 -12.34 12.58 26.01
N TYR A 88 -11.26 13.06 25.39
CA TYR A 88 -10.79 12.63 24.07
C TYR A 88 -9.35 12.11 24.17
N SER A 89 -9.08 11.01 23.48
CA SER A 89 -7.72 10.47 23.35
C SER A 89 -7.23 10.67 21.93
N VAL A 90 -6.14 11.42 21.79
CA VAL A 90 -5.42 11.61 20.53
C VAL A 90 -4.28 10.60 20.49
N LEU A 91 -4.35 9.65 19.56
CA LEU A 91 -3.39 8.55 19.44
C LEU A 91 -2.32 8.87 18.40
N PRO A 92 -1.10 8.30 18.51
CA PRO A 92 -0.10 8.40 17.46
C PRO A 92 -0.58 7.73 16.16
N LEU A 93 -0.32 8.38 15.03
CA LEU A 93 -0.47 7.74 13.73
C LEU A 93 0.62 6.67 13.55
N PRO A 94 0.30 5.51 12.97
CA PRO A 94 1.32 4.58 12.53
C PRO A 94 2.11 5.17 11.35
N GLU A 95 3.37 4.75 11.21
CA GLU A 95 4.21 5.18 10.09
C GLU A 95 3.68 4.66 8.75
N ALA A 96 4.01 5.39 7.67
CA ALA A 96 3.68 4.95 6.32
C ALA A 96 4.45 3.66 5.99
N PRO A 97 3.80 2.65 5.38
CA PRO A 97 4.45 1.43 4.97
C PRO A 97 5.66 1.61 4.06
N VAL A 98 6.67 0.78 4.27
CA VAL A 98 7.76 0.58 3.30
C VAL A 98 7.71 -0.88 2.88
N VAL A 99 7.51 -1.11 1.58
CA VAL A 99 7.45 -2.45 0.99
C VAL A 99 8.63 -2.61 0.04
N GLU A 100 9.30 -3.76 0.13
CA GLU A 100 10.42 -4.10 -0.72
C GLU A 100 10.01 -4.16 -2.19
N LEU A 101 10.84 -3.62 -3.08
CA LEU A 101 10.65 -3.74 -4.52
C LEU A 101 10.74 -5.22 -4.93
N LYS A 102 9.84 -5.64 -5.81
CA LYS A 102 9.90 -6.98 -6.44
C LYS A 102 9.95 -6.86 -7.97
N ALA A 103 10.52 -7.88 -8.59
CA ALA A 103 10.61 -7.99 -10.04
C ALA A 103 10.35 -9.43 -10.47
N SER A 104 9.67 -9.60 -11.59
CA SER A 104 9.47 -10.91 -12.24
C SER A 104 9.43 -10.76 -13.75
N CYS A 105 9.94 -11.78 -14.44
CA CYS A 105 9.79 -11.92 -15.89
C CYS A 105 8.39 -12.41 -16.25
N SER A 106 7.94 -12.16 -17.48
CA SER A 106 6.59 -12.51 -17.93
C SER A 106 6.27 -14.01 -17.93
N ASN A 107 7.29 -14.86 -17.93
CA ASN A 107 7.21 -16.31 -17.88
C ASN A 107 7.43 -16.91 -16.47
N ASP A 108 7.79 -16.08 -15.49
CA ASP A 108 8.01 -16.52 -14.11
C ASP A 108 6.75 -16.39 -13.26
N ALA A 109 6.72 -17.14 -12.15
CA ALA A 109 5.73 -16.90 -11.11
C ALA A 109 5.93 -15.52 -10.49
N MET A 110 4.85 -14.73 -10.43
CA MET A 110 4.86 -13.40 -9.81
C MET A 110 5.17 -13.51 -8.32
N LEU A 111 6.06 -12.65 -7.84
CA LEU A 111 6.42 -12.57 -6.43
C LEU A 111 5.37 -11.74 -5.66
N PRO A 112 5.05 -12.12 -4.40
CA PRO A 112 4.16 -11.31 -3.58
C PRO A 112 4.87 -10.07 -3.03
N LEU A 113 4.18 -8.94 -3.03
CA LEU A 113 4.50 -7.77 -2.21
C LEU A 113 4.01 -8.03 -0.78
N ILE A 114 4.92 -7.94 0.19
CA ILE A 114 4.63 -8.29 1.60
C ILE A 114 4.70 -7.07 2.48
N LEU A 115 3.61 -6.80 3.20
CA LEU A 115 3.56 -5.82 4.28
C LEU A 115 3.76 -6.52 5.63
N THR A 116 4.80 -6.13 6.36
CA THR A 116 5.13 -6.75 7.66
C THR A 116 4.52 -6.02 8.87
N GLN A 117 3.98 -4.81 8.67
CA GLN A 117 3.60 -3.89 9.75
C GLN A 117 2.11 -4.00 10.15
N SER A 118 1.33 -4.93 9.57
CA SER A 118 -0.12 -4.99 9.74
C SER A 118 -0.61 -5.79 10.96
N ASN A 119 -1.53 -5.21 11.75
CA ASN A 119 -2.11 -5.86 12.93
C ASN A 119 -3.62 -6.17 12.81
N SER A 120 -4.40 -5.33 12.12
CA SER A 120 -5.87 -5.46 12.11
C SER A 120 -6.54 -5.17 10.76
N GLY A 121 -5.81 -4.69 9.75
CA GLY A 121 -6.34 -4.45 8.42
C GLY A 121 -5.29 -3.90 7.46
N VAL A 122 -5.47 -4.14 6.17
CA VAL A 122 -4.60 -3.67 5.09
C VAL A 122 -5.46 -3.19 3.93
N GLU A 123 -4.96 -2.24 3.15
CA GLU A 123 -5.60 -1.81 1.91
C GLU A 123 -4.54 -1.52 0.85
N TRP A 124 -4.64 -2.22 -0.28
CA TRP A 124 -3.82 -2.01 -1.47
C TRP A 124 -4.58 -1.25 -2.55
N LYS A 125 -3.91 -0.29 -3.18
CA LYS A 125 -4.44 0.60 -4.22
C LYS A 125 -3.46 0.69 -5.39
N LYS A 126 -3.98 0.92 -6.60
CA LYS A 126 -3.18 1.01 -7.83
C LYS A 126 -2.75 2.43 -8.16
N ASP A 127 -3.65 3.38 -7.98
CA ASP A 127 -3.54 4.73 -8.50
C ASP A 127 -3.22 5.74 -7.40
N SER A 128 -2.57 6.84 -7.77
CA SER A 128 -2.38 7.98 -6.87
C SER A 128 -3.70 8.64 -6.48
N THR A 129 -4.77 8.39 -7.25
CA THR A 129 -6.15 8.79 -6.95
C THR A 129 -6.84 7.89 -5.93
N LEU A 130 -6.23 6.75 -5.56
CA LEU A 130 -6.70 5.79 -4.55
C LEU A 130 -8.12 5.23 -4.79
N ALA A 131 -8.60 5.31 -6.03
CA ALA A 131 -9.97 4.97 -6.39
C ALA A 131 -10.16 3.45 -6.50
N GLN A 132 -9.13 2.74 -6.99
CA GLN A 132 -9.21 1.29 -7.21
C GLN A 132 -8.58 0.50 -6.05
N THR A 133 -9.41 -0.28 -5.33
CA THR A 133 -8.94 -1.27 -4.35
C THR A 133 -8.51 -2.56 -5.04
N LEU A 134 -7.30 -3.01 -4.72
CA LEU A 134 -6.71 -4.25 -5.24
C LEU A 134 -6.82 -5.42 -4.26
N GLY A 135 -6.77 -5.14 -2.96
CA GLY A 135 -6.80 -6.18 -1.93
C GLY A 135 -6.74 -5.63 -0.52
N ASN A 136 -6.97 -6.52 0.45
CA ASN A 136 -7.06 -6.19 1.88
C ASN A 136 -6.21 -7.09 2.80
N LEU A 137 -5.34 -7.91 2.21
CA LEU A 137 -4.44 -8.81 2.93
C LEU A 137 -3.03 -8.19 3.03
N ALA A 138 -2.24 -8.68 4.00
CA ALA A 138 -0.85 -8.26 4.17
C ALA A 138 0.06 -8.65 2.99
N SER A 139 -0.32 -9.69 2.26
CA SER A 139 0.34 -10.11 1.03
C SER A 139 -0.53 -9.74 -0.17
N PHE A 140 0.09 -9.15 -1.18
CA PHE A 140 -0.53 -8.83 -2.47
C PHE A 140 0.38 -9.27 -3.61
N THR A 141 -0.09 -10.21 -4.43
CA THR A 141 0.60 -10.61 -5.67
C THR A 141 -0.08 -9.92 -6.85
N PRO A 142 0.58 -8.99 -7.56
CA PRO A 142 0.00 -8.35 -8.72
C PRO A 142 -0.17 -9.34 -9.88
N THR A 143 -1.22 -9.15 -10.66
CA THR A 143 -1.41 -9.86 -11.94
C THR A 143 -0.77 -9.07 -13.07
N ALA A 144 -0.36 -9.74 -14.15
CA ALA A 144 0.20 -9.07 -15.33
C ALA A 144 -0.71 -7.96 -15.88
N SER A 145 -2.04 -8.13 -15.79
CA SER A 145 -3.03 -7.14 -16.24
C SER A 145 -3.00 -5.79 -15.50
N VAL A 146 -2.39 -5.73 -14.31
CA VAL A 146 -2.27 -4.47 -13.56
C VAL A 146 -0.88 -3.83 -13.68
N LEU A 147 0.06 -4.50 -14.35
CA LEU A 147 1.44 -4.07 -14.50
C LEU A 147 1.68 -3.49 -15.91
N ALA A 148 2.63 -2.58 -16.01
CA ALA A 148 3.19 -2.13 -17.28
C ALA A 148 4.48 -2.92 -17.58
N THR A 149 4.59 -3.45 -18.80
CA THR A 149 5.77 -4.21 -19.23
C THR A 149 7.01 -3.30 -19.34
N ASP A 150 8.17 -3.86 -19.01
CA ASP A 150 9.49 -3.23 -18.96
C ASP A 150 9.54 -1.92 -18.15
N THR A 151 8.64 -1.80 -17.17
CA THR A 151 8.48 -0.58 -16.38
C THR A 151 8.18 -0.91 -14.91
N SER A 152 8.55 0.00 -14.00
CA SER A 152 8.12 -0.06 -12.60
C SER A 152 6.69 0.47 -12.43
N THR A 153 5.81 -0.38 -11.90
CA THR A 153 4.46 0.02 -11.47
C THR A 153 4.48 0.29 -9.98
N THR A 154 3.95 1.46 -9.57
CA THR A 154 3.82 1.83 -8.16
C THR A 154 2.42 1.50 -7.66
N PHE A 155 2.37 0.82 -6.51
CA PHE A 155 1.17 0.56 -5.73
C PHE A 155 1.21 1.36 -4.44
N PHE A 156 0.04 1.67 -3.89
CA PHE A 156 -0.10 2.36 -2.62
C PHE A 156 -0.70 1.41 -1.59
N VAL A 157 -0.15 1.40 -0.39
CA VAL A 157 -0.61 0.51 0.69
C VAL A 157 -0.64 1.23 2.02
N ARG A 158 -1.66 0.94 2.81
CA ARG A 158 -1.77 1.34 4.22
C ARG A 158 -2.27 0.21 5.08
N TYR A 159 -2.06 0.31 6.38
CA TYR A 159 -2.56 -0.66 7.35
C TYR A 159 -3.24 0.01 8.53
N ASN A 160 -4.03 -0.78 9.25
CA ASN A 160 -4.56 -0.41 10.54
C ASN A 160 -3.76 -1.12 11.64
N ASN A 161 -3.31 -0.36 12.64
CA ASN A 161 -2.55 -0.89 13.78
C ASN A 161 -3.45 -1.43 14.93
N GLY A 162 -4.77 -1.37 14.76
CA GLY A 162 -5.78 -1.65 15.78
C GLY A 162 -6.65 -0.43 16.09
N SER A 163 -6.09 0.78 15.95
CA SER A 163 -6.76 2.03 16.32
C SER A 163 -6.83 3.00 15.14
N CYS A 164 -5.69 3.32 14.53
CA CYS A 164 -5.57 4.30 13.45
C CYS A 164 -5.09 3.64 12.16
N TRP A 165 -5.42 4.27 11.03
CA TRP A 165 -4.87 3.91 9.73
C TRP A 165 -3.56 4.66 9.53
N SER A 166 -2.54 4.00 9.00
CA SER A 166 -1.35 4.71 8.53
C SER A 166 -1.67 5.56 7.30
N PRO A 167 -0.86 6.60 7.02
CA PRO A 167 -0.79 7.18 5.69
C PRO A 167 -0.45 6.10 4.65
N TYR A 168 -0.78 6.36 3.38
CA TYR A 168 -0.35 5.47 2.31
C TYR A 168 1.17 5.54 2.14
N GLY A 169 1.80 4.37 2.20
CA GLY A 169 3.15 4.12 1.72
C GLY A 169 3.11 3.61 0.28
N THR A 170 4.29 3.35 -0.28
CA THR A 170 4.44 2.89 -1.67
C THR A 170 5.12 1.52 -1.74
N ALA A 171 4.69 0.71 -2.70
CA ALA A 171 5.34 -0.52 -3.11
C ALA A 171 5.61 -0.46 -4.61
N GLN A 172 6.77 -0.91 -5.06
CA GLN A 172 7.12 -0.91 -6.49
C GLN A 172 7.28 -2.33 -7.02
N TYR A 173 6.83 -2.54 -8.26
CA TYR A 173 6.93 -3.81 -8.94
C TYR A 173 7.42 -3.63 -10.37
N VAL A 174 8.49 -4.32 -10.74
CA VAL A 174 9.04 -4.31 -12.10
C VAL A 174 8.58 -5.55 -12.84
N TYR A 175 7.92 -5.36 -13.98
CA TYR A 175 7.48 -6.47 -14.83
C TYR A 175 8.30 -6.50 -16.10
N ILE A 176 9.06 -7.57 -16.33
CA ILE A 176 10.04 -7.66 -17.43
C ILE A 176 9.47 -8.56 -18.53
N GLU A 177 9.44 -8.09 -19.77
CA GLU A 177 9.03 -8.92 -20.89
C GLU A 177 10.05 -10.03 -21.14
N GLN A 178 9.58 -11.24 -21.44
CA GLN A 178 10.46 -12.30 -21.89
C GLN A 178 11.08 -11.93 -23.24
N PRO A 179 12.41 -12.09 -23.41
CA PRO A 179 13.04 -11.93 -24.71
C PRO A 179 12.42 -12.86 -25.76
N LEU A 180 12.24 -12.35 -26.98
CA LEU A 180 11.78 -13.18 -28.10
C LEU A 180 12.75 -14.34 -28.34
N ALA A 181 12.19 -15.51 -28.66
CA ALA A 181 13.00 -16.66 -29.00
C ALA A 181 13.95 -16.30 -30.16
N PRO A 182 15.25 -16.64 -30.04
CA PRO A 182 16.20 -16.34 -31.10
C PRO A 182 15.88 -17.16 -32.34
N GLN A 183 16.06 -16.54 -33.51
CA GLN A 183 15.75 -17.15 -34.80
C GLN A 183 16.98 -17.88 -35.35
N VAL A 184 16.80 -19.11 -35.86
CA VAL A 184 17.83 -19.89 -36.57
C VAL A 184 17.28 -20.33 -37.91
N SER A 185 18.05 -20.13 -38.97
CA SER A 185 17.75 -20.73 -40.28
C SER A 185 18.11 -22.20 -40.28
N THR A 186 17.19 -23.08 -40.66
CA THR A 186 17.50 -24.49 -40.91
C THR A 186 18.35 -24.64 -42.16
N LYS A 187 19.32 -25.56 -42.12
CA LYS A 187 20.14 -25.92 -43.28
C LYS A 187 20.03 -27.42 -43.53
N ALA A 188 19.86 -27.79 -44.80
CA ALA A 188 19.93 -29.17 -45.24
C ALA A 188 21.34 -29.43 -45.79
N ILE A 189 21.97 -30.52 -45.35
CA ILE A 189 23.27 -30.98 -45.82
C ILE A 189 23.14 -32.40 -46.34
N CYS A 190 23.98 -32.78 -47.30
CA CYS A 190 24.08 -34.14 -47.79
C CYS A 190 25.00 -34.97 -46.89
N LEU A 191 24.79 -36.29 -46.90
CA LEU A 191 25.69 -37.22 -46.22
C LEU A 191 27.07 -37.18 -46.90
N GLY A 192 28.10 -36.85 -46.13
CA GLY A 192 29.48 -36.74 -46.63
C GLY A 192 29.89 -35.33 -47.07
N ASP A 193 29.08 -34.31 -46.82
CA ASP A 193 29.52 -32.93 -47.02
C ASP A 193 30.61 -32.54 -46.00
N ASP A 194 31.78 -32.16 -46.50
CA ASP A 194 32.94 -31.78 -45.68
C ASP A 194 32.98 -30.28 -45.33
N ASN A 195 32.09 -29.46 -45.91
CA ASN A 195 32.01 -28.01 -45.70
C ASN A 195 30.60 -27.61 -45.26
N ILE A 196 30.31 -27.77 -43.97
CA ILE A 196 29.03 -27.35 -43.40
C ILE A 196 29.12 -25.87 -43.04
N GLU A 197 28.24 -25.06 -43.63
CA GLU A 197 28.13 -23.67 -43.20
C GLU A 197 27.62 -23.59 -41.75
N PRO A 198 28.17 -22.67 -40.92
CA PRO A 198 27.74 -22.54 -39.54
C PRO A 198 26.27 -22.14 -39.44
N LEU A 199 25.65 -22.51 -38.32
CA LEU A 199 24.36 -21.96 -37.92
C LEU A 199 24.57 -20.54 -37.42
N VAL A 200 23.63 -19.65 -37.72
CA VAL A 200 23.67 -18.24 -37.33
C VAL A 200 22.39 -17.91 -36.59
N ALA A 201 22.51 -17.45 -35.34
CA ALA A 201 21.41 -16.93 -34.56
C ALA A 201 21.15 -15.45 -34.90
N GLY A 202 19.92 -15.00 -34.67
CA GLY A 202 19.55 -13.59 -34.77
C GLY A 202 20.17 -12.68 -33.71
N SER A 203 20.60 -13.24 -32.57
CA SER A 203 21.20 -12.50 -31.44
C SER A 203 22.73 -12.68 -31.38
N LEU A 204 23.43 -11.69 -30.80
CA LEU A 204 24.87 -11.76 -30.52
C LEU A 204 25.18 -12.58 -29.26
N ASN A 205 24.26 -12.58 -28.30
CA ASN A 205 24.34 -13.33 -27.05
C ASN A 205 23.41 -14.53 -27.19
N THR A 206 23.96 -15.66 -27.58
CA THR A 206 23.19 -16.91 -27.78
C THR A 206 24.02 -18.07 -27.27
N THR A 207 23.37 -18.95 -26.54
CA THR A 207 23.96 -20.22 -26.10
C THR A 207 23.28 -21.35 -26.86
N TRP A 208 24.09 -22.21 -27.47
CA TRP A 208 23.67 -23.33 -28.30
C TRP A 208 23.68 -24.62 -27.50
N PHE A 209 22.63 -25.41 -27.62
CA PHE A 209 22.47 -26.65 -26.90
C PHE A 209 22.09 -27.80 -27.83
N ASP A 210 22.53 -29.02 -27.51
CA ASP A 210 22.03 -30.23 -28.14
C ASP A 210 20.65 -30.65 -27.58
N ALA A 211 20.17 -31.80 -28.03
CA ALA A 211 18.88 -32.36 -27.63
C ALA A 211 18.86 -32.92 -26.19
N GLN A 212 20.02 -32.96 -25.52
CA GLN A 212 20.21 -33.42 -24.16
C GLN A 212 20.58 -32.25 -23.22
N ASP A 213 20.37 -31.00 -23.66
CA ASP A 213 20.69 -29.77 -22.94
C ASP A 213 22.18 -29.57 -22.63
N ASN A 214 23.07 -30.27 -23.34
CA ASN A 214 24.50 -30.00 -23.23
C ASN A 214 24.84 -28.75 -24.04
N THR A 215 25.59 -27.83 -23.44
CA THR A 215 26.10 -26.66 -24.14
C THR A 215 27.08 -27.08 -25.24
N LEU A 216 26.78 -26.67 -26.47
CA LEU A 216 27.63 -26.84 -27.64
C LEU A 216 28.56 -25.63 -27.80
N GLY A 217 28.05 -24.41 -27.61
CA GLY A 217 28.87 -23.21 -27.71
C GLY A 217 28.10 -21.93 -27.42
N THR A 218 28.81 -20.81 -27.44
CA THR A 218 28.26 -19.47 -27.19
C THR A 218 28.57 -18.53 -28.36
N GLY A 219 27.75 -17.49 -28.49
CA GLY A 219 27.87 -16.45 -29.51
C GLY A 219 26.93 -16.64 -30.70
N ARG A 220 26.99 -15.68 -31.63
CA ARG A 220 26.08 -15.61 -32.78
C ARG A 220 26.14 -16.81 -33.73
N THR A 221 27.27 -17.50 -33.79
CA THR A 221 27.51 -18.57 -34.77
C THR A 221 27.93 -19.87 -34.10
N LEU A 222 27.40 -21.00 -34.57
CA LEU A 222 27.83 -22.34 -34.17
C LEU A 222 28.46 -23.05 -35.37
N ASP A 223 29.76 -23.35 -35.27
CA ASP A 223 30.49 -24.12 -36.29
C ASP A 223 30.28 -25.63 -36.08
N LEU A 224 29.54 -26.23 -37.01
CA LEU A 224 29.19 -27.65 -36.96
C LEU A 224 30.34 -28.58 -37.36
N ASN A 225 31.39 -28.08 -38.04
CA ASN A 225 32.52 -28.90 -38.48
C ASN A 225 33.37 -29.42 -37.31
N THR A 226 33.20 -28.85 -36.12
CA THR A 226 33.88 -29.26 -34.90
C THR A 226 33.23 -30.45 -34.18
N TYR A 227 32.06 -30.92 -34.66
CA TYR A 227 31.31 -32.01 -34.03
C TYR A 227 31.30 -33.29 -34.88
N PRO A 228 31.52 -34.47 -34.28
CA PRO A 228 31.58 -35.73 -35.03
C PRO A 228 30.22 -36.05 -35.70
N PHE A 229 30.29 -36.35 -37.00
CA PHE A 229 29.20 -36.73 -37.88
C PHE A 229 28.42 -37.97 -37.36
N GLY A 230 27.11 -38.04 -37.64
CA GLY A 230 26.36 -39.31 -37.58
C GLY A 230 25.18 -39.41 -36.60
N LYS A 231 24.67 -38.31 -36.01
CA LYS A 231 23.39 -38.33 -35.28
C LYS A 231 22.50 -37.20 -35.77
N GLN A 232 21.19 -37.46 -35.94
CA GLN A 232 20.19 -36.40 -36.01
C GLN A 232 20.29 -35.59 -34.72
N ARG A 233 20.71 -34.32 -34.80
CA ARG A 233 20.85 -33.46 -33.63
C ARG A 233 19.77 -32.39 -33.70
N TYR A 234 18.84 -32.46 -32.76
CA TYR A 234 17.95 -31.34 -32.47
C TYR A 234 18.81 -30.29 -31.75
N ILE A 235 18.90 -29.09 -32.31
CA ILE A 235 19.66 -27.97 -31.74
C ILE A 235 18.64 -26.92 -31.35
N HIS A 236 18.67 -26.51 -30.09
CA HIS A 236 17.86 -25.41 -29.59
C HIS A 236 18.77 -24.33 -28.98
N ILE A 237 18.26 -23.11 -28.88
CA ILE A 237 19.05 -21.95 -28.49
C ILE A 237 18.32 -21.06 -27.49
N GLN A 238 19.08 -20.44 -26.59
CA GLN A 238 18.59 -19.48 -25.61
C GLN A 238 19.36 -18.16 -25.70
N ILE A 239 18.70 -17.05 -25.37
CA ILE A 239 19.31 -15.71 -25.23
C ILE A 239 19.55 -15.49 -23.73
N GLU A 240 20.73 -14.98 -23.39
CA GLU A 240 21.08 -14.50 -22.04
C GLU A 240 20.65 -13.04 -21.84
#